data_AF-A0A7X9JKY7-F1
#
_entry.id   AF-A0A7X9JKY7-F1
#
_cell.length_a   1.000
_cell.length_b   1.000
_cell.length_c   1.000
_cell.angle_alpha   90.00
_cell.angle_beta   90.00
_cell.angle_gamma   90.00
#
_symmetry.space_group_name_H-M   'P 1'
#
loop_
_entity.id
_entity.type
_entity.pdbx_description
1 polymer ?
#
loop_
_entity_poly.entity_id
_entity_poly.type
_entity_poly.pdbx_seq_one_letter_code
_entity_poly.pdbx_strand_id
1 'polypeptide(L)' 'MKGPAHQILKMLIESDYITFIIGTKINEAHQDPNLPMDIEIRRTVIRQIAQLLEEKWLKTVYLEYI' A
#
# COMPACT_ATOMS: atom_id res chain seq x y z
N MET A 1 -0.84 -10.82 20.72
CA MET A 1 -0.04 -10.86 19.48
C MET A 1 0.82 -9.59 19.42
N LYS A 2 2.15 -9.67 19.19
CA LYS A 2 3.08 -8.51 19.20
C LYS A 2 3.99 -8.41 17.95
N GLY A 3 3.65 -9.11 16.86
CA GLY A 3 4.48 -9.17 15.66
C GLY A 3 4.45 -7.89 14.81
N PRO A 4 5.36 -7.74 13.83
CA PRO A 4 5.46 -6.54 12.98
C PRO A 4 4.15 -6.16 12.28
N ALA A 5 3.42 -7.14 11.74
CA ALA A 5 2.12 -6.91 11.09
C ALA A 5 1.08 -6.30 12.05
N HIS A 6 1.09 -6.70 13.32
CA HIS A 6 0.19 -6.13 14.32
C HIS A 6 0.56 -4.67 14.63
N GLN A 7 1.85 -4.34 14.66
CA GLN A 7 2.31 -2.98 14.90
C GLN A 7 1.91 -2.05 13.75
N ILE A 8 2.04 -2.51 12.50
CA ILE A 8 1.58 -1.77 11.31
C ILE A 8 0.07 -1.55 11.37
N LEU A 9 -0.71 -2.60 11.66
CA LEU A 9 -2.17 -2.46 11.77
C LEU A 9 -2.55 -1.46 12.86
N LYS A 10 -1.88 -1.52 14.02
CA LYS A 10 -2.09 -0.56 15.09
C LYS A 10 -1.85 0.88 14.63
N MET A 11 -0.74 1.15 13.94
CA MET A 11 -0.44 2.47 13.39
C MET A 11 -1.52 2.96 12.41
N LEU A 12 -2.01 2.09 11.52
CA LEU A 12 -3.05 2.43 10.55
C LEU A 12 -4.38 2.77 11.23
N ILE A 13 -4.78 1.99 12.24
CA ILE A 13 -6.05 2.20 12.95
C ILE A 13 -6.01 3.46 13.84
N GLU A 14 -4.86 3.75 14.46
CA GLU A 14 -4.68 4.92 15.33
C GLU A 14 -4.52 6.24 14.54
N SER A 15 -4.34 6.20 13.22
CA SER A 15 -4.20 7.39 12.37
C SER A 15 -5.54 7.80 11.76
N ASP A 16 -5.82 9.10 11.68
CA ASP A 16 -7.00 9.64 10.98
C ASP A 16 -6.72 9.88 9.49
N TYR A 17 -5.51 10.36 9.19
CA TYR A 17 -5.02 10.64 7.85
C TYR A 17 -3.82 9.74 7.54
N ILE A 18 -3.88 9.02 6.42
CA ILE A 18 -2.86 8.04 6.03
C ILE A 18 -2.41 8.37 4.60
N THR A 19 -1.10 8.55 4.41
CA THR A 19 -0.52 8.73 3.06
C THR A 19 0.31 7.51 2.70
N PHE A 20 -0.06 6.80 1.64
CA PHE A 20 0.78 5.77 1.05
C PHE A 20 1.64 6.38 -0.05
N ILE A 21 2.96 6.30 0.12
CA ILE A 21 3.94 6.68 -0.89
C ILE A 21 4.35 5.43 -1.66
N ILE A 22 4.00 5.35 -2.94
CA ILE A 22 4.19 4.17 -3.79
C ILE A 22 5.25 4.48 -4.85
N GLY A 23 6.42 3.86 -4.69
CA GLY A 23 7.45 3.89 -5.72
C GLY A 23 6.99 3.23 -7.02
N THR A 24 7.22 3.91 -8.13
CA THR A 24 6.87 3.49 -9.50
C THR A 24 8.05 2.92 -10.27
N LYS A 25 9.27 3.01 -9.73
CA LYS A 25 10.47 2.45 -10.34
C LYS A 25 10.31 0.93 -10.55
N ILE A 26 10.46 0.50 -11.80
CA ILE A 26 10.54 -0.92 -12.16
C ILE A 26 11.77 -1.52 -11.48
N ASN A 27 11.59 -2.69 -10.87
CA ASN A 27 12.68 -3.38 -10.19
C ASN A 27 13.70 -3.87 -11.24
N GLU A 28 14.86 -3.21 -11.31
CA GLU A 28 15.95 -3.49 -12.26
C GLU A 28 16.53 -4.92 -12.12
N ALA A 29 16.26 -5.61 -10.99
CA ALA A 29 16.70 -6.98 -10.75
C ALA A 29 15.94 -8.04 -11.57
N HIS A 30 14.83 -7.67 -12.24
CA HIS A 30 14.09 -8.56 -13.13
C HIS A 30 14.30 -8.12 -14.59
N GLN A 31 15.29 -8.72 -15.28
CA GLN A 31 15.62 -8.43 -16.69
C GLN A 31 14.59 -8.93 -17.72
N ASP A 32 13.37 -9.30 -17.29
CA ASP A 32 12.31 -9.72 -18.21
C ASP A 32 11.39 -8.52 -18.54
N PRO A 33 11.49 -7.94 -19.76
CA PRO A 33 10.70 -6.79 -20.18
C PRO A 33 9.18 -7.08 -20.27
N ASN A 34 8.75 -8.33 -20.06
CA ASN A 34 7.34 -8.73 -20.07
C ASN A 34 6.67 -8.72 -18.69
N LEU A 35 7.26 -8.10 -17.67
CA LEU A 35 6.67 -8.02 -16.33
C LEU A 35 6.05 -6.62 -16.01
N PRO A 36 4.90 -6.24 -16.61
CA PRO A 36 4.03 -5.20 -16.04
C PRO A 36 3.43 -5.61 -14.68
N MET A 37 3.42 -6.92 -14.39
CA MET A 37 2.58 -7.55 -13.38
C MET A 37 2.91 -7.14 -11.93
N ASP A 38 4.19 -7.02 -11.55
CA ASP A 38 4.57 -6.76 -10.16
C ASP A 38 4.25 -5.33 -9.69
N ILE A 39 4.37 -4.35 -10.59
CA ILE A 39 3.95 -2.97 -10.31
C ILE A 39 2.42 -2.92 -10.19
N GLU A 40 1.71 -3.60 -11.09
CA GLU A 40 0.25 -3.68 -11.02
C GLU A 40 -0.23 -4.37 -9.74
N ILE A 41 0.44 -5.43 -9.28
CA ILE A 41 0.14 -6.10 -8.01
C ILE A 41 0.31 -5.14 -6.85
N ARG A 42 1.44 -4.42 -6.76
CA ARG A 42 1.67 -3.45 -5.67
C ARG A 42 0.60 -2.36 -5.65
N ARG A 43 0.28 -1.79 -6.81
CA ARG A 43 -0.78 -0.77 -6.94
C ARG A 43 -2.14 -1.32 -6.52
N THR A 44 -2.45 -2.55 -6.93
CA THR A 44 -3.71 -3.23 -6.62
C THR A 44 -3.84 -3.49 -5.13
N VAL A 45 -2.81 -4.03 -4.49
CA VAL A 45 -2.79 -4.31 -3.04
C VAL A 45 -2.97 -3.01 -2.24
N ILE A 46 -2.22 -1.96 -2.56
CA ILE A 46 -2.33 -0.68 -1.85
C ILE A 46 -3.73 -0.07 -2.03
N ARG A 47 -4.31 -0.14 -3.24
CA ARG A 47 -5.69 0.32 -3.48
C ARG A 47 -6.72 -0.45 -2.66
N GLN A 48 -6.59 -1.77 -2.55
CA GLN A 48 -7.50 -2.58 -1.74
C GLN A 48 -7.38 -2.22 -0.25
N ILE A 49 -6.16 -2.00 0.25
CA ILE A 49 -5.94 -1.59 1.63
C ILE A 49 -6.54 -0.19 1.89
N ALA A 50 -6.30 0.77 1.00
CA ALA A 50 -6.85 2.11 1.10
C ALA A 50 -8.39 2.09 1.13
N GLN A 51 -9.01 1.38 0.19
CA GLN A 51 -10.46 1.23 0.13
C GLN A 51 -11.03 0.63 1.41
N LEU A 52 -10.38 -0.40 1.96
CA LEU A 52 -10.80 -1.01 3.21
C LEU A 52 -10.73 -0.01 4.38
N LEU A 53 -9.64 0.74 4.50
CA LEU A 53 -9.44 1.77 5.53
C LEU A 53 -10.51 2.88 5.44
N GLU A 54 -10.85 3.31 4.23
CA GLU A 54 -11.89 4.31 3.98
C GLU A 54 -13.29 3.77 4.29
N GLU A 55 -13.66 2.60 3.79
CA GLU A 55 -15.03 2.07 3.89
C GLU A 55 -15.37 1.49 5.26
N LYS A 56 -14.42 0.79 5.90
CA LYS A 56 -14.68 0.06 7.15
C LYS A 56 -14.24 0.82 8.39
N TRP A 57 -13.22 1.67 8.26
CA TRP A 57 -12.66 2.43 9.38
C TRP A 57 -12.81 3.95 9.21
N LEU A 58 -13.44 4.42 8.12
CA LEU A 58 -13.73 5.83 7.85
C LEU A 58 -12.49 6.72 7.92
N LYS A 59 -11.33 6.18 7.51
CA LYS A 59 -10.07 6.90 7.45
C LYS A 59 -9.99 7.76 6.19
N THR A 60 -9.22 8.84 6.25
CA THR A 60 -8.88 9.62 5.06
C THR A 60 -7.55 9.13 4.51
N VAL A 61 -7.54 8.58 3.29
CA VAL A 61 -6.34 7.98 2.70
C VAL A 61 -5.91 8.75 1.44
N TYR A 62 -4.61 9.01 1.30
CA TYR A 62 -4.01 9.62 0.12
C TYR A 62 -3.01 8.63 -0.50
N LEU A 63 -3.03 8.51 -1.83
CA LEU A 63 -2.08 7.70 -2.59
C LEU A 63 -1.18 8.63 -3.41
N GLU A 64 0.11 8.60 -3.12
CA GLU A 64 1.12 9.38 -3.85
C GLU A 64 2.07 8.44 -4.58
N TYR A 65 2.23 8.66 -5.89
CA TYR A 65 3.10 7.85 -6.74
C TYR A 65 4.38 8.63 -7.06
N ILE A 66 5.53 8.06 -6.72
CA ILE A 66 6.86 8.69 -6.89
C ILE A 66 7.82 7.84 -7.72
#